data_AF-A0A955CG44-F1
#
_entry.id   AF-A0A955CG44-F1
#
_cell.length_a   1.000
_cell.length_b   1.000
_cell.length_c   1.000
_cell.angle_alpha   90.00
_cell.angle_beta   90.00
_cell.angle_gamma   90.00
#
_symmetry.space_group_name_H-M   'P 1'
#
loop_
_entity.id
_entity.type
_entity.pdbx_description
1 polymer ?
#
loop_
_entity_poly.entity_id
_entity_poly.type
_entity_poly.pdbx_seq_one_letter_code
_entity_poly.pdbx_strand_id
1 'polypeptide(L)'
;DSLSLALHFGRLIVHSGLDGNRTLIQVDGTPHELKLGPSSSLAVEVDNLFVPGAGRAPAPLQITWMLNSGTAAVADNVELTAPQTWQTVNGVDGQPAPAEDIPAWIDGQEMTLLEIDTKRDVADALVPGQPVVVRLLELNDPDARGRRAEVRALAAQGAAAIGLFEPLIKTLDDVSQKSTWDREIAVIRQAIARDPLSVDALGKTLATLYGPEQAADLLEMLVGYDTAQIGTTKEEITQGALARLIDWLDNDQLIYRVLAIHNITEITGKTPGGYRPTWPARQRQRVIDRYYRERLDKGELTPQR
;
A
#
# COMPACT_ATOMS: atom_id res chain seq x y z
N ASP A 1 -37.36 -0.61 7.13
CA ASP A 1 -36.59 0.17 6.15
C ASP A 1 -35.18 -0.35 6.04
N SER A 2 -34.69 -0.58 4.83
CA SER A 2 -33.33 -1.04 4.56
C SER A 2 -32.43 0.15 4.26
N LEU A 3 -31.32 0.29 4.99
CA LEU A 3 -30.27 1.25 4.66
C LEU A 3 -29.48 0.71 3.46
N SER A 4 -29.33 1.50 2.41
CA SER A 4 -28.47 1.18 1.26
C SER A 4 -27.26 2.11 1.24
N LEU A 5 -26.07 1.52 1.25
CA LEU A 5 -24.79 2.22 1.20
C LEU A 5 -24.00 1.72 -0.02
N ALA A 6 -23.38 2.63 -0.77
CA ALA A 6 -22.46 2.27 -1.85
C ALA A 6 -21.02 2.55 -1.40
N LEU A 7 -20.16 1.54 -1.49
CA LEU A 7 -18.76 1.60 -1.10
C LEU A 7 -17.90 1.09 -2.27
N HIS A 8 -17.06 1.97 -2.82
CA HIS A 8 -16.12 1.62 -3.89
C HIS A 8 -14.78 1.16 -3.34
N PHE A 9 -14.30 1.83 -2.29
CA PHE A 9 -13.08 1.52 -1.56
C PHE A 9 -13.15 2.19 -0.19
N GLY A 10 -12.32 1.74 0.75
CA GLY A 10 -12.19 2.32 2.08
C GLY A 10 -12.88 1.49 3.16
N ARG A 11 -13.24 2.15 4.26
CA ARG A 11 -13.68 1.50 5.50
C ARG A 11 -15.03 2.02 5.94
N LEU A 12 -15.84 1.13 6.48
CA LEU A 12 -17.18 1.41 6.98
C LEU A 12 -17.38 0.62 8.28
N ILE A 13 -18.00 1.26 9.27
CA ILE A 13 -18.49 0.57 10.47
C ILE A 13 -20.00 0.79 10.53
N VAL A 14 -20.73 -0.31 10.68
CA VAL A 14 -22.18 -0.33 10.82
C VAL A 14 -22.52 -0.84 12.21
N HIS A 15 -23.16 0.02 13.00
CA HIS A 15 -23.73 -0.36 14.27
C HIS A 15 -25.23 -0.56 14.13
N SER A 16 -25.74 -1.62 14.75
CA SER A 16 -27.17 -1.89 14.85
C SER A 16 -27.73 -1.38 16.17
N GLY A 17 -28.99 -0.93 16.15
CA GLY A 17 -29.71 -0.51 17.34
C GLY A 17 -30.19 -1.69 18.19
N LEU A 18 -31.05 -1.40 19.17
CA LEU A 18 -31.59 -2.40 20.09
C LEU A 18 -32.49 -3.46 19.42
N ASP A 19 -33.04 -3.15 18.25
CA ASP A 19 -33.90 -4.07 17.48
C ASP A 19 -33.16 -4.77 16.33
N GLY A 20 -31.84 -4.57 16.22
CA GLY A 20 -31.05 -4.97 15.05
C GLY A 20 -31.31 -4.08 13.83
N ASN A 21 -30.73 -4.43 12.68
CA ASN A 21 -31.02 -3.78 11.40
C ASN A 21 -30.72 -4.68 10.20
N ARG A 22 -31.36 -4.38 9.06
CA ARG A 22 -31.03 -4.95 7.76
C ARG A 22 -30.28 -3.91 6.94
N THR A 23 -29.06 -4.22 6.56
CA THR A 23 -28.18 -3.32 5.82
C THR A 23 -27.86 -3.92 4.46
N LEU A 24 -27.98 -3.11 3.42
CA LEU A 24 -27.56 -3.46 2.06
C LEU A 24 -26.30 -2.64 1.73
N ILE A 25 -25.18 -3.32 1.55
CA ILE A 25 -23.91 -2.70 1.17
C ILE A 25 -23.64 -3.06 -0.29
N GLN A 26 -23.60 -2.07 -1.16
CA GLN A 26 -23.25 -2.24 -2.57
C GLN A 26 -21.75 -2.01 -2.73
N VAL A 27 -21.04 -3.04 -3.19
CA VAL A 27 -19.62 -2.97 -3.51
C VAL A 27 -19.44 -3.32 -4.98
N ASP A 28 -18.89 -2.38 -5.75
CA ASP A 28 -18.76 -2.50 -7.21
C ASP A 28 -20.04 -2.95 -7.93
N GLY A 29 -21.18 -2.37 -7.52
CA GLY A 29 -22.51 -2.70 -8.05
C GLY A 29 -23.09 -4.05 -7.56
N THR A 30 -22.32 -4.84 -6.81
CA THR A 30 -22.77 -6.11 -6.23
C THR A 30 -23.42 -5.86 -4.86
N PRO A 31 -24.69 -6.23 -4.65
CA PRO A 31 -25.36 -6.05 -3.37
C PRO A 31 -24.97 -7.16 -2.38
N HIS A 32 -24.51 -6.76 -1.21
CA HIS A 32 -24.30 -7.61 -0.04
C HIS A 32 -25.35 -7.29 1.02
N GLU A 33 -26.23 -8.24 1.28
CA GLU A 33 -27.28 -8.09 2.28
C GLU A 33 -26.85 -8.71 3.61
N LEU A 34 -26.97 -7.94 4.68
CA LEU A 34 -26.59 -8.33 6.02
C LEU A 34 -27.72 -8.02 6.99
N LYS A 35 -28.04 -8.97 7.87
CA LYS A 35 -28.98 -8.76 8.96
C LYS A 35 -28.23 -8.83 10.28
N LEU A 36 -28.02 -7.68 10.91
CA LEU A 36 -27.37 -7.59 12.21
C LEU A 36 -28.41 -7.79 13.33
N GLY A 37 -28.05 -8.60 14.32
CA GLY A 37 -28.82 -8.74 15.55
C GLY A 37 -28.70 -7.49 16.45
N PRO A 38 -29.47 -7.39 17.54
CA PRO A 38 -29.40 -6.27 18.48
C PRO A 38 -27.98 -5.94 18.95
N SER A 39 -27.63 -4.64 18.98
CA SER A 39 -26.35 -4.14 19.52
C SER A 39 -25.09 -4.76 18.87
N SER A 40 -25.20 -5.22 17.63
CA SER A 40 -24.11 -5.77 16.85
C SER A 40 -23.34 -4.68 16.10
N SER A 41 -22.05 -4.94 15.86
CA SER A 41 -21.13 -4.07 15.14
C SER A 41 -20.44 -4.84 14.03
N LEU A 42 -20.58 -4.36 12.79
CA LEU A 42 -19.93 -4.92 11.61
C LEU A 42 -19.00 -3.86 11.00
N ALA A 43 -17.73 -4.21 10.87
CA ALA A 43 -16.74 -3.44 10.13
C ALA A 43 -16.53 -4.07 8.75
N VAL A 44 -16.38 -3.21 7.74
CA VAL A 44 -16.17 -3.57 6.34
C VAL A 44 -15.02 -2.75 5.80
N GLU A 45 -14.04 -3.41 5.20
CA GLU A 45 -12.94 -2.79 4.47
C GLU A 45 -12.96 -3.28 3.03
N VAL A 46 -13.01 -2.36 2.08
CA VAL A 46 -13.00 -2.63 0.64
C VAL A 46 -11.70 -2.08 0.08
N ASP A 47 -10.91 -2.94 -0.56
CA ASP A 47 -9.67 -2.53 -1.18
C ASP A 47 -9.38 -3.31 -2.47
N ASN A 48 -8.52 -2.75 -3.31
CA ASN A 48 -7.95 -3.44 -4.45
C ASN A 48 -6.60 -4.03 -4.04
N LEU A 49 -6.44 -5.35 -4.22
CA LEU A 49 -5.19 -6.03 -3.90
C LEU A 49 -4.12 -5.68 -4.93
N PHE A 50 -3.06 -5.03 -4.48
CA PHE A 50 -1.88 -4.87 -5.31
C PHE A 50 -1.28 -6.24 -5.65
N VAL A 51 -1.09 -6.49 -6.94
CA VAL A 51 -0.46 -7.71 -7.46
C VAL A 51 0.86 -7.30 -8.13
N PRO A 52 2.03 -7.68 -7.58
CA PRO A 52 3.32 -7.38 -8.19
C PRO A 52 3.39 -7.85 -9.65
N GLY A 53 3.91 -7.01 -10.53
CA GLY A 53 4.07 -7.30 -11.97
C GLY A 53 2.79 -7.16 -12.80
N ALA A 54 1.62 -6.96 -12.20
CA ALA A 54 0.34 -6.89 -12.92
C ALA A 54 0.21 -5.65 -13.83
N GLY A 55 0.96 -4.59 -13.55
CA GLY A 55 0.99 -3.37 -14.34
C GLY A 55 -0.39 -2.73 -14.48
N ARG A 56 -0.97 -2.76 -15.69
CA ARG A 56 -2.29 -2.18 -16.00
C ARG A 56 -3.46 -3.16 -15.84
N ALA A 57 -3.19 -4.41 -15.46
CA ALA A 57 -4.27 -5.35 -15.22
C ALA A 57 -5.12 -4.88 -14.03
N PRO A 58 -6.45 -5.06 -14.07
CA PRO A 58 -7.30 -4.69 -12.94
C PRO A 58 -6.91 -5.51 -11.71
N ALA A 59 -6.68 -4.80 -10.60
CA ALA A 59 -6.38 -5.43 -9.33
C ALA A 59 -7.61 -6.15 -8.77
N PRO A 60 -7.46 -7.36 -8.20
CA PRO A 60 -8.56 -8.07 -7.55
C PRO A 60 -9.21 -7.22 -6.47
N LEU A 61 -10.54 -7.17 -6.47
CA LEU A 61 -11.30 -6.53 -5.40
C LEU A 61 -11.35 -7.49 -4.20
N GLN A 62 -10.97 -6.99 -3.03
CA GLN A 62 -11.11 -7.68 -1.75
C GLN A 62 -12.02 -6.89 -0.82
N ILE A 63 -12.96 -7.59 -0.20
CA ILE A 63 -13.77 -7.09 0.89
C ILE A 63 -13.41 -7.89 2.14
N THR A 64 -12.93 -7.23 3.18
CA THR A 64 -12.75 -7.83 4.50
C THR A 64 -13.94 -7.45 5.37
N TRP A 65 -14.64 -8.46 5.87
CA TRP A 65 -15.79 -8.30 6.75
C TRP A 65 -15.40 -8.73 8.16
N MET A 66 -15.76 -7.95 9.17
CA MET A 66 -15.44 -8.26 10.55
C MET A 66 -16.66 -7.97 11.42
N LEU A 67 -17.22 -9.02 12.00
CA LEU A 67 -18.26 -8.91 13.01
C LEU A 67 -17.58 -8.78 14.37
N ASN A 68 -17.48 -7.55 14.86
CA ASN A 68 -16.78 -7.21 16.11
C ASN A 68 -17.59 -7.55 17.36
N SER A 69 -18.92 -7.39 17.29
CA SER A 69 -19.83 -7.68 18.41
C SER A 69 -21.19 -8.15 17.92
N GLY A 70 -21.90 -8.90 18.77
CA GLY A 70 -23.26 -9.35 18.53
C GLY A 70 -23.36 -10.50 17.51
N THR A 71 -24.43 -10.48 16.71
CA THR A 71 -24.70 -11.51 15.70
C THR A 71 -24.99 -10.90 14.34
N ALA A 72 -24.71 -11.65 13.28
CA ALA A 72 -25.09 -11.29 11.93
C ALA A 72 -25.56 -12.52 11.17
N ALA A 73 -26.62 -12.39 10.39
CA ALA A 73 -26.95 -13.35 9.35
C ALA A 73 -26.38 -12.85 8.01
N VAL A 74 -25.50 -13.65 7.42
CA VAL A 74 -24.97 -13.49 6.06
C VAL A 74 -25.74 -14.41 5.10
N ALA A 75 -25.40 -14.41 3.81
CA ALA A 75 -26.02 -15.21 2.75
C ALA A 75 -26.57 -16.58 3.22
N ASP A 76 -27.75 -16.96 2.73
CA ASP A 76 -28.49 -18.18 3.13
C ASP A 76 -28.88 -18.28 4.63
N ASN A 77 -28.93 -17.14 5.34
CA ASN A 77 -29.21 -17.04 6.77
C ASN A 77 -28.22 -17.81 7.67
N VAL A 78 -26.95 -17.91 7.24
CA VAL A 78 -25.90 -18.41 8.13
C VAL A 78 -25.70 -17.41 9.26
N GLU A 79 -26.05 -17.82 10.48
CA GLU A 79 -25.91 -16.99 11.67
C GLU A 79 -24.48 -17.05 12.20
N LEU A 80 -23.85 -15.89 12.27
CA LEU A 80 -22.51 -15.66 12.79
C LEU A 80 -22.62 -15.01 14.17
N THR A 81 -21.71 -15.41 15.07
CA THR A 81 -21.58 -14.81 16.41
C THR A 81 -20.16 -14.28 16.55
N ALA A 82 -20.05 -13.00 16.93
CA ALA A 82 -18.78 -12.31 17.09
C ALA A 82 -17.83 -12.98 18.11
N PRO A 83 -16.51 -12.78 17.99
CA PRO A 83 -15.82 -12.08 16.90
C PRO A 83 -15.57 -13.00 15.70
N GLN A 84 -15.93 -12.57 14.50
CA GLN A 84 -15.73 -13.34 13.25
C GLN A 84 -15.19 -12.45 12.14
N THR A 85 -14.38 -13.02 11.26
CA THR A 85 -13.87 -12.36 10.05
C THR A 85 -14.02 -13.27 8.84
N TRP A 86 -14.26 -12.69 7.67
CA TRP A 86 -14.20 -13.39 6.39
C TRP A 86 -13.83 -12.41 5.28
N GLN A 87 -13.42 -12.95 4.14
CA GLN A 87 -13.04 -12.16 2.98
C GLN A 87 -13.88 -12.55 1.78
N THR A 88 -14.30 -11.56 1.00
CA THR A 88 -14.82 -11.75 -0.35
C THR A 88 -13.74 -11.32 -1.33
N VAL A 89 -13.29 -12.22 -2.20
CA VAL A 89 -12.30 -11.88 -3.25
C VAL A 89 -12.93 -12.16 -4.60
N ASN A 90 -12.98 -11.14 -5.47
CA ASN A 90 -13.61 -11.23 -6.80
C ASN A 90 -15.03 -11.82 -6.76
N GLY A 91 -15.82 -11.41 -5.76
CA GLY A 91 -17.21 -11.86 -5.59
C GLY A 91 -17.38 -13.27 -4.99
N VAL A 92 -16.29 -13.93 -4.59
CA VAL A 92 -16.34 -15.22 -3.92
C VAL A 92 -16.12 -15.04 -2.43
N ASP A 93 -17.11 -15.40 -1.63
CA ASP A 93 -17.04 -15.37 -0.17
C ASP A 93 -16.21 -16.54 0.35
N GLY A 94 -15.22 -16.22 1.18
CA GLY A 94 -14.50 -17.17 2.02
C GLY A 94 -15.33 -17.61 3.23
N GLN A 95 -14.88 -18.67 3.89
CA GLN A 95 -15.55 -19.15 5.10
C GLN A 95 -15.28 -18.21 6.28
N PRO A 96 -16.31 -17.87 7.07
CA PRO A 96 -16.14 -17.19 8.35
C PRO A 96 -15.25 -17.98 9.31
N ALA A 97 -14.33 -17.26 9.94
CA ALA A 97 -13.44 -17.78 10.96
C ALA A 97 -13.39 -16.83 12.17
N PRO A 98 -13.06 -17.31 13.38
CA PRO A 98 -12.83 -16.45 14.53
C PRO A 98 -11.82 -15.34 14.18
N ALA A 99 -12.13 -14.09 14.54
CA ALA A 99 -11.18 -13.01 14.33
C ALA A 99 -10.11 -13.05 15.43
N GLU A 100 -8.87 -13.36 15.04
CA GLU A 100 -7.72 -13.40 15.97
C GLU A 100 -7.24 -11.99 16.33
N ASP A 101 -7.20 -11.10 15.34
CA ASP A 101 -6.80 -9.70 15.49
C ASP A 101 -7.89 -8.78 14.95
N ILE A 102 -8.38 -7.88 15.81
CA ILE A 102 -9.30 -6.80 15.42
C ILE A 102 -8.46 -5.58 15.02
N PRO A 103 -8.57 -5.10 13.76
CA PRO A 103 -7.84 -3.92 13.33
C PRO A 103 -8.11 -2.69 14.21
N ALA A 104 -7.04 -1.99 14.57
CA ALA A 104 -7.10 -0.80 15.42
C ALA A 104 -8.00 0.32 14.88
N TRP A 105 -8.31 0.33 13.57
CA TRP A 105 -9.20 1.33 12.99
C TRP A 105 -10.66 1.17 13.42
N ILE A 106 -11.06 0.02 13.96
CA ILE A 106 -12.46 -0.27 14.32
C ILE A 106 -12.81 0.27 15.71
N ASP A 107 -11.94 0.05 16.69
CA ASP A 107 -12.15 0.50 18.08
C ASP A 107 -11.61 1.91 18.34
N GLY A 108 -11.10 2.57 17.30
CA GLY A 108 -10.42 3.85 17.38
C GLY A 108 -8.92 3.66 17.34
N GLN A 109 -8.28 4.18 16.30
CA GLN A 109 -6.83 4.09 16.16
C GLN A 109 -6.19 4.99 17.22
N GLU A 110 -5.42 4.41 18.15
CA GLU A 110 -4.55 5.18 19.02
C GLU A 110 -3.59 5.99 18.14
N MET A 111 -3.74 7.31 18.20
CA MET A 111 -2.86 8.23 17.51
C MET A 111 -1.92 8.87 18.51
N THR A 112 -0.65 8.94 18.15
CA THR A 112 0.32 9.73 18.89
C THR A 112 -0.04 11.22 18.81
N LEU A 113 0.37 12.01 19.81
CA LEU A 113 0.22 13.47 19.76
C LEU A 113 0.84 14.07 18.50
N LEU A 114 1.98 13.51 18.07
CA LEU A 114 2.66 13.90 16.85
C LEU A 114 1.77 13.74 15.61
N GLU A 115 1.10 12.59 15.47
CA GLU A 115 0.20 12.33 14.35
C GLU A 115 -1.06 13.21 14.40
N ILE A 116 -1.60 13.45 15.59
CA ILE A 116 -2.74 14.36 15.77
C ILE A 116 -2.37 15.76 15.30
N ASP A 117 -1.23 16.28 15.77
CA ASP A 117 -0.72 17.59 15.39
C ASP A 117 -0.44 17.66 13.88
N THR A 118 0.18 16.64 13.30
CA THR A 118 0.45 16.57 11.85
C THR A 118 -0.83 16.56 11.01
N LYS A 119 -1.84 15.77 11.41
CA LYS A 119 -3.14 15.77 10.70
C LYS A 119 -3.83 17.12 10.81
N ARG A 120 -3.78 17.76 11.97
CA ARG A 120 -4.32 19.12 12.16
C ARG A 120 -3.60 20.13 11.28
N ASP A 121 -2.26 20.14 11.29
CA ASP A 121 -1.45 21.06 10.48
C ASP A 121 -1.79 20.96 8.98
N VAL A 122 -1.96 19.73 8.46
CA VAL A 122 -2.37 19.50 7.07
C VAL A 122 -3.82 19.93 6.84
N ALA A 123 -4.75 19.54 7.71
CA ALA A 123 -6.17 19.88 7.57
C ALA A 123 -6.42 21.39 7.58
N ASP A 124 -5.78 22.12 8.50
CA ASP A 124 -5.91 23.57 8.63
C ASP A 124 -5.38 24.32 7.39
N ALA A 125 -4.42 23.73 6.68
CA ALA A 125 -3.89 24.29 5.44
C ALA A 125 -4.80 24.03 4.21
N LEU A 126 -5.69 23.02 4.27
CA LEU A 126 -6.63 22.68 3.20
C LEU A 126 -7.94 23.46 3.35
N VAL A 127 -7.92 24.73 2.96
CA VAL A 127 -9.08 25.63 3.07
C VAL A 127 -10.06 25.45 1.90
N PRO A 128 -11.37 25.25 2.15
CA PRO A 128 -12.37 25.19 1.09
C PRO A 128 -12.33 26.41 0.15
N GLY A 129 -12.44 26.15 -1.15
CA GLY A 129 -12.38 27.18 -2.19
C GLY A 129 -10.95 27.57 -2.63
N GLN A 130 -9.91 27.03 -2.01
CA GLN A 130 -8.52 27.20 -2.47
C GLN A 130 -8.06 25.97 -3.28
N PRO A 131 -7.10 26.14 -4.22
CA PRO A 131 -6.55 25.01 -4.98
C PRO A 131 -5.80 24.02 -4.07
N VAL A 132 -6.38 22.83 -3.89
CA VAL A 132 -5.82 21.75 -3.05
C VAL A 132 -4.42 21.34 -3.48
N VAL A 133 -4.19 21.26 -4.80
CA VAL A 133 -2.89 20.90 -5.41
C VAL A 133 -1.78 21.83 -4.92
N VAL A 134 -2.02 23.15 -4.97
CA VAL A 134 -1.01 24.14 -4.56
C VAL A 134 -0.68 23.98 -3.07
N ARG A 135 -1.71 23.79 -2.22
CA ARG A 135 -1.51 23.62 -0.77
C ARG A 135 -0.74 22.35 -0.43
N LEU A 136 -1.01 21.24 -1.09
CA LEU A 136 -0.28 19.98 -0.88
C LEU A 136 1.19 20.10 -1.31
N LEU A 137 1.47 20.81 -2.41
CA LEU A 137 2.84 21.10 -2.83
C LEU A 137 3.58 22.00 -1.83
N GLU A 138 2.95 23.07 -1.33
CA GLU A 138 3.53 23.94 -0.29
C GLU A 138 3.82 23.18 1.02
N LEU A 139 2.97 22.23 1.40
CA LEU A 139 3.14 21.37 2.58
C LEU A 139 4.21 20.29 2.37
N ASN A 140 4.51 19.92 1.13
CA ASN A 140 5.59 18.99 0.81
C ASN A 140 6.95 19.68 0.62
N ASP A 141 6.98 21.01 0.47
CA ASP A 141 8.21 21.78 0.34
C ASP A 141 8.90 21.99 1.71
N PRO A 142 10.13 21.48 1.92
CA PRO A 142 10.87 21.63 3.18
C PRO A 142 11.21 23.09 3.52
N ASP A 143 11.33 23.97 2.53
CA ASP A 143 11.67 25.38 2.71
C ASP A 143 10.42 26.27 2.95
N ALA A 144 9.21 25.69 2.82
CA ALA A 144 7.94 26.38 3.00
C ALA A 144 7.14 25.84 4.21
N ARG A 145 5.93 25.32 3.99
CA ARG A 145 5.06 24.82 5.06
C ARG A 145 5.47 23.41 5.51
N GLY A 146 6.24 22.69 4.70
CA GLY A 146 6.69 21.33 4.93
C GLY A 146 7.96 21.18 5.77
N ARG A 147 8.24 22.06 6.74
CA ARG A 147 9.47 21.96 7.55
C ARG A 147 9.58 20.63 8.31
N ARG A 148 8.45 20.08 8.75
CA ARG A 148 8.35 18.80 9.46
C ARG A 148 8.25 17.63 8.47
N ALA A 149 9.04 16.58 8.70
CA ALA A 149 9.08 15.42 7.81
C ALA A 149 7.71 14.72 7.71
N GLU A 150 7.00 14.63 8.84
CA GLU A 150 5.69 13.99 8.94
C GLU A 150 4.62 14.75 8.16
N VAL A 151 4.69 16.09 8.16
CA VAL A 151 3.79 16.95 7.36
C VAL A 151 4.05 16.74 5.87
N ARG A 152 5.32 16.73 5.44
CA ARG A 152 5.65 16.47 4.03
C ARG A 152 5.15 15.11 3.57
N ALA A 153 5.34 14.10 4.40
CA ALA A 153 4.96 12.74 4.07
C ALA A 153 3.42 12.60 4.00
N LEU A 154 2.67 13.16 4.97
CA LEU A 154 1.21 13.18 4.91
C LEU A 154 0.68 13.99 3.71
N ALA A 155 1.31 15.12 3.38
CA ALA A 155 0.97 15.92 2.20
C ALA A 155 1.23 15.16 0.89
N ALA A 156 2.32 14.39 0.81
CA ALA A 156 2.61 13.56 -0.35
C ALA A 156 1.57 12.45 -0.55
N GLN A 157 1.07 11.85 0.54
CA GLN A 157 -0.01 10.87 0.48
C GLN A 157 -1.33 11.49 0.03
N GLY A 158 -1.66 12.68 0.56
CA GLY A 158 -2.82 13.45 0.10
C GLY A 158 -2.71 13.83 -1.38
N ALA A 159 -1.51 14.17 -1.86
CA ALA A 159 -1.25 14.46 -3.27
C ALA A 159 -1.48 13.23 -4.16
N ALA A 160 -1.00 12.06 -3.74
CA ALA A 160 -1.21 10.83 -4.50
C ALA A 160 -2.68 10.41 -4.56
N ALA A 161 -3.47 10.68 -3.51
CA ALA A 161 -4.91 10.43 -3.50
C ALA A 161 -5.67 11.23 -4.58
N ILE A 162 -5.09 12.31 -5.11
CA ILE A 162 -5.64 13.11 -6.22
C ILE A 162 -4.81 12.97 -7.51
N GLY A 163 -3.96 11.94 -7.61
CA GLY A 163 -3.17 11.63 -8.80
C GLY A 163 -1.89 12.46 -8.98
N LEU A 164 -1.44 13.19 -7.96
CA LEU A 164 -0.20 13.96 -7.98
C LEU A 164 0.93 13.17 -7.31
N PHE A 165 1.75 12.50 -8.11
CA PHE A 165 2.76 11.55 -7.62
C PHE A 165 4.15 12.15 -7.38
N GLU A 166 4.44 13.34 -7.93
CA GLU A 166 5.76 13.98 -7.80
C GLU A 166 6.24 14.11 -6.34
N PRO A 167 5.41 14.53 -5.37
CA PRO A 167 5.79 14.56 -3.96
C PRO A 167 6.26 13.21 -3.40
N LEU A 168 5.58 12.11 -3.73
CA LEU A 168 5.96 10.78 -3.26
C LEU A 168 7.25 10.32 -3.90
N ILE A 169 7.39 10.51 -5.22
CA ILE A 169 8.59 10.12 -5.94
C ILE A 169 9.82 10.86 -5.41
N LYS A 170 9.72 12.18 -5.19
CA LYS A 170 10.82 12.96 -4.58
C LYS A 170 11.17 12.48 -3.17
N THR A 171 10.19 12.00 -2.41
CA THR A 171 10.41 11.45 -1.06
C THR A 171 11.34 10.23 -1.09
N LEU A 172 11.25 9.39 -2.14
CA LEU A 172 12.12 8.22 -2.31
C LEU A 172 13.58 8.57 -2.60
N ASP A 173 13.86 9.81 -2.98
CA ASP A 173 15.21 10.33 -3.22
C ASP A 173 15.69 11.28 -2.10
N ASP A 174 14.91 11.43 -1.02
CA ASP A 174 15.24 12.28 0.14
C ASP A 174 15.67 11.45 1.36
N VAL A 175 16.95 11.56 1.74
CA VAL A 175 17.53 10.87 2.91
C VAL A 175 16.85 11.27 4.23
N SER A 176 16.33 12.50 4.33
CA SER A 176 15.63 12.98 5.53
C SER A 176 14.29 12.27 5.74
N GLN A 177 13.76 11.64 4.69
CA GLN A 177 12.50 10.91 4.67
C GLN A 177 12.68 9.39 4.70
N LYS A 178 13.88 8.87 5.01
CA LYS A 178 14.16 7.43 4.97
C LYS A 178 13.21 6.53 5.76
N SER A 179 12.60 7.05 6.82
CA SER A 179 11.65 6.29 7.65
C SER A 179 10.27 6.15 7.02
N THR A 180 9.99 6.87 5.93
CA THR A 180 8.67 6.86 5.25
C THR A 180 8.69 6.08 3.94
N TRP A 181 9.86 5.74 3.39
CA TRP A 181 9.98 5.12 2.07
C TRP A 181 9.08 3.90 1.85
N ASP A 182 9.10 2.91 2.75
CA ASP A 182 8.27 1.71 2.60
C ASP A 182 6.77 2.05 2.57
N ARG A 183 6.36 3.00 3.41
CA ARG A 183 4.98 3.49 3.45
C ARG A 183 4.63 4.23 2.16
N GLU A 184 5.52 5.06 1.64
CA GLU A 184 5.27 5.81 0.40
C GLU A 184 5.23 4.88 -0.83
N ILE A 185 6.07 3.84 -0.87
CA ILE A 185 5.99 2.79 -1.91
C ILE A 185 4.64 2.07 -1.82
N ALA A 186 4.19 1.70 -0.61
CA ALA A 186 2.88 1.09 -0.42
C ALA A 186 1.73 1.99 -0.88
N VAL A 187 1.80 3.31 -0.62
CA VAL A 187 0.80 4.27 -1.10
C VAL A 187 0.78 4.37 -2.62
N ILE A 188 1.94 4.40 -3.29
CA ILE A 188 2.02 4.38 -4.76
C ILE A 188 1.39 3.10 -5.31
N ARG A 189 1.74 1.94 -4.76
CA ARG A 189 1.21 0.64 -5.18
C ARG A 189 -0.29 0.54 -4.95
N GLN A 190 -0.79 1.12 -3.86
CA GLN A 190 -2.23 1.17 -3.61
C GLN A 190 -2.95 2.07 -4.61
N ALA A 191 -2.34 3.18 -5.04
CA ALA A 191 -2.90 3.99 -6.12
C ALA A 191 -2.94 3.23 -7.45
N ILE A 192 -1.89 2.45 -7.76
CA ILE A 192 -1.87 1.55 -8.94
C ILE A 192 -2.99 0.51 -8.86
N ALA A 193 -3.19 -0.12 -7.70
CA ALA A 193 -4.22 -1.12 -7.52
C ALA A 193 -5.63 -0.54 -7.69
N ARG A 194 -5.87 0.67 -7.16
CA ARG A 194 -7.19 1.33 -7.24
C ARG A 194 -7.54 1.82 -8.63
N ASP A 195 -6.57 2.37 -9.36
CA ASP A 195 -6.77 2.91 -10.70
C ASP A 195 -5.59 2.52 -11.60
N PRO A 196 -5.80 1.60 -12.56
CA PRO A 196 -4.77 1.24 -13.53
C PRO A 196 -4.21 2.43 -14.34
N LEU A 197 -4.97 3.53 -14.48
CA LEU A 197 -4.48 4.75 -15.14
C LEU A 197 -3.39 5.46 -14.31
N SER A 198 -3.30 5.19 -13.00
CA SER A 198 -2.23 5.69 -12.14
C SER A 198 -0.85 5.28 -12.64
N VAL A 199 -0.71 4.11 -13.28
CA VAL A 199 0.56 3.66 -13.88
C VAL A 199 1.04 4.65 -14.95
N ASP A 200 0.15 5.18 -15.76
CA ASP A 200 0.50 6.13 -16.82
C ASP A 200 0.86 7.51 -16.26
N ALA A 201 0.13 7.96 -15.22
CA ALA A 201 0.44 9.19 -14.52
C ALA A 201 1.80 9.11 -13.79
N LEU A 202 2.08 7.97 -13.15
CA LEU A 202 3.38 7.66 -12.54
C LEU A 202 4.50 7.66 -13.58
N GLY A 203 4.32 6.93 -14.70
CA GLY A 203 5.30 6.88 -15.78
C GLY A 203 5.62 8.26 -16.36
N LYS A 204 4.60 9.10 -16.58
CA LYS A 204 4.80 10.49 -17.02
C LYS A 204 5.56 11.34 -15.99
N THR A 205 5.23 11.16 -14.71
CA THR A 205 5.87 11.89 -13.61
C THR A 205 7.35 11.50 -13.51
N LEU A 206 7.65 10.20 -13.53
CA LEU A 206 9.02 9.68 -13.54
C LEU A 206 9.81 10.15 -14.76
N ALA A 207 9.20 10.12 -15.95
CA ALA A 207 9.85 10.59 -17.17
C ALA A 207 10.17 12.08 -17.13
N THR A 208 9.33 12.88 -16.48
CA THR A 208 9.56 14.31 -16.26
C THR A 208 10.73 14.56 -15.31
N LEU A 209 10.86 13.75 -14.26
CA LEU A 209 11.88 13.92 -13.22
C LEU A 209 13.26 13.33 -13.59
N TYR A 210 13.27 12.17 -14.23
CA TYR A 210 14.48 11.35 -14.42
C TYR A 210 14.78 11.03 -15.90
N GLY A 211 13.89 11.39 -16.82
CA GLY A 211 14.00 11.04 -18.24
C GLY A 211 13.40 9.67 -18.56
N PRO A 212 13.15 9.38 -19.85
CA PRO A 212 12.32 8.24 -20.28
C PRO A 212 12.94 6.87 -19.99
N GLU A 213 14.26 6.73 -20.13
CA GLU A 213 14.95 5.46 -19.87
C GLU A 213 14.87 5.08 -18.40
N GLN A 214 15.24 6.00 -17.51
CA GLN A 214 15.20 5.78 -16.05
C GLN A 214 13.77 5.60 -15.55
N ALA A 215 12.82 6.32 -16.15
CA ALA A 215 11.42 6.19 -15.80
C ALA A 215 10.88 4.78 -16.04
N ALA A 216 11.34 4.09 -17.09
CA ALA A 216 10.92 2.71 -17.36
C ALA A 216 11.40 1.76 -16.26
N ASP A 217 12.67 1.84 -15.86
CA ASP A 217 13.24 1.02 -14.77
C ASP A 217 12.54 1.28 -13.43
N LEU A 218 12.34 2.57 -13.08
CA LEU A 218 11.72 2.98 -11.82
C LEU A 218 10.25 2.56 -11.77
N LEU A 219 9.53 2.68 -12.89
CA LEU A 219 8.15 2.23 -12.99
C LEU A 219 8.06 0.71 -12.85
N GLU A 220 8.97 -0.05 -13.47
CA GLU A 220 9.05 -1.50 -13.32
C GLU A 220 9.20 -1.88 -11.84
N MET A 221 10.12 -1.26 -11.10
CA MET A 221 10.29 -1.53 -9.67
C MET A 221 9.08 -1.12 -8.81
N LEU A 222 8.35 -0.06 -9.17
CA LEU A 222 7.14 0.34 -8.45
C LEU A 222 5.98 -0.62 -8.70
N VAL A 223 5.83 -1.10 -9.94
CA VAL A 223 4.87 -2.16 -10.31
C VAL A 223 5.25 -3.51 -9.70
N GLY A 224 6.54 -3.71 -9.38
CA GLY A 224 7.05 -4.95 -8.81
C GLY A 224 7.17 -6.06 -9.85
N TYR A 225 7.47 -7.27 -9.37
CA TYR A 225 7.81 -8.42 -10.21
C TYR A 225 6.91 -9.60 -9.94
N ASP A 226 6.37 -10.20 -11.00
CA ASP A 226 5.61 -11.44 -10.92
C ASP A 226 6.54 -12.68 -10.83
N THR A 227 5.95 -13.85 -10.59
CA THR A 227 6.69 -15.12 -10.49
C THR A 227 7.46 -15.45 -11.77
N ALA A 228 6.98 -15.06 -12.95
CA ALA A 228 7.65 -15.34 -14.22
C ALA A 228 8.90 -14.47 -14.40
N GLN A 229 8.85 -13.21 -14.00
CA GLN A 229 9.99 -12.29 -14.00
C GLN A 229 11.04 -12.65 -12.95
N ILE A 230 10.60 -13.21 -11.81
CA ILE A 230 11.51 -13.65 -10.74
C ILE A 230 12.19 -14.96 -11.09
N GLY A 231 11.44 -15.94 -11.63
CA GLY A 231 11.92 -17.29 -11.88
C GLY A 231 11.56 -18.27 -10.76
N THR A 232 11.46 -19.56 -11.11
CA THR A 232 11.10 -20.65 -10.18
C THR A 232 12.23 -21.66 -9.99
N THR A 233 13.15 -21.73 -10.95
CA THR A 233 14.36 -22.55 -10.88
C THR A 233 15.56 -21.71 -10.45
N LYS A 234 16.64 -22.36 -10.02
CA LYS A 234 17.86 -21.66 -9.62
C LYS A 234 18.41 -20.82 -10.78
N GLU A 235 18.45 -21.39 -11.98
CA GLU A 235 18.96 -20.74 -13.18
C GLU A 235 18.10 -19.52 -13.57
N GLU A 236 16.77 -19.66 -13.56
CA GLU A 236 15.86 -18.55 -13.81
C GLU A 236 16.02 -17.43 -12.78
N ILE A 237 16.11 -17.78 -11.49
CA ILE A 237 16.30 -16.79 -10.40
C ILE A 237 17.62 -16.02 -10.59
N THR A 238 18.70 -16.71 -10.95
CA THR A 238 20.01 -16.07 -11.18
C THR A 238 20.05 -15.16 -12.41
N GLN A 239 19.12 -15.31 -13.36
CA GLN A 239 19.04 -14.53 -14.59
C GLN A 239 17.83 -13.57 -14.62
N GLY A 240 16.93 -13.67 -13.65
CA GLY A 240 15.68 -12.94 -13.58
C GLY A 240 15.80 -11.58 -12.90
N ALA A 241 14.67 -11.11 -12.35
CA ALA A 241 14.55 -9.80 -11.72
C ALA A 241 15.57 -9.55 -10.59
N LEU A 242 15.88 -10.58 -9.78
CA LEU A 242 16.79 -10.43 -8.65
C LEU A 242 18.21 -10.00 -9.07
N ALA A 243 18.71 -10.47 -10.22
CA ALA A 243 20.03 -10.06 -10.70
C ALA A 243 20.09 -8.54 -11.00
N ARG A 244 19.09 -8.04 -11.74
CA ARG A 244 18.97 -6.61 -12.07
C ARG A 244 18.79 -5.75 -10.82
N LEU A 245 17.94 -6.19 -9.90
CA LEU A 245 17.72 -5.51 -8.62
C LEU A 245 19.01 -5.38 -7.80
N ILE A 246 19.83 -6.43 -7.77
CA ILE A 246 21.12 -6.41 -7.06
C ILE A 246 22.07 -5.40 -7.71
N ASP A 247 22.11 -5.29 -9.03
CA ASP A 247 22.93 -4.29 -9.70
C ASP A 247 22.48 -2.85 -9.41
N TRP A 248 21.17 -2.61 -9.29
CA TRP A 248 20.65 -1.30 -8.90
C TRP A 248 20.95 -0.91 -7.45
N LEU A 249 21.35 -1.85 -6.57
CA LEU A 249 21.81 -1.51 -5.21
C LEU A 249 23.10 -0.68 -5.20
N ASP A 250 23.88 -0.65 -6.28
CA ASP A 250 25.06 0.23 -6.38
C ASP A 250 24.83 1.49 -7.22
N ASN A 251 23.60 1.74 -7.68
CA ASN A 251 23.29 2.92 -8.47
C ASN A 251 23.58 4.23 -7.70
N ASP A 252 24.04 5.27 -8.40
CA ASP A 252 24.35 6.57 -7.80
C ASP A 252 23.09 7.29 -7.30
N GLN A 253 21.95 7.11 -7.96
CA GLN A 253 20.67 7.67 -7.53
C GLN A 253 20.13 6.92 -6.30
N LEU A 254 19.54 7.66 -5.36
CA LEU A 254 19.05 7.05 -4.12
C LEU A 254 17.77 6.26 -4.38
N ILE A 255 16.84 6.80 -5.17
CA ILE A 255 15.58 6.13 -5.50
C ILE A 255 15.77 4.71 -6.06
N TYR A 256 16.75 4.47 -6.93
CA TYR A 256 17.06 3.13 -7.45
C TYR A 256 17.42 2.17 -6.31
N ARG A 257 18.30 2.59 -5.41
CA ARG A 257 18.75 1.78 -4.27
C ARG A 257 17.60 1.49 -3.30
N VAL A 258 16.72 2.46 -3.08
CA VAL A 258 15.53 2.35 -2.21
C VAL A 258 14.54 1.36 -2.79
N LEU A 259 14.18 1.50 -4.07
CA LEU A 259 13.25 0.60 -4.74
C LEU A 259 13.83 -0.81 -4.90
N ALA A 260 15.11 -0.93 -5.21
CA ALA A 260 15.78 -2.21 -5.36
C ALA A 260 15.79 -3.01 -4.05
N ILE A 261 16.16 -2.39 -2.92
CA ILE A 261 16.19 -3.11 -1.64
C ILE A 261 14.79 -3.47 -1.15
N HIS A 262 13.80 -2.61 -1.43
CA HIS A 262 12.40 -2.88 -1.12
C HIS A 262 11.91 -4.13 -1.86
N ASN A 263 12.10 -4.18 -3.18
CA ASN A 263 11.70 -5.34 -4.00
C ASN A 263 12.47 -6.62 -3.64
N ILE A 264 13.78 -6.55 -3.35
CA ILE A 264 14.52 -7.76 -2.91
C ILE A 264 13.97 -8.27 -1.57
N THR A 265 13.63 -7.36 -0.65
CA THR A 265 13.09 -7.72 0.66
C THR A 265 11.69 -8.30 0.53
N GLU A 266 10.85 -7.75 -0.34
CA GLU A 266 9.53 -8.30 -0.67
C GLU A 266 9.63 -9.69 -1.29
N ILE A 267 10.50 -9.87 -2.31
CA ILE A 267 10.67 -11.15 -2.99
C ILE A 267 11.20 -12.22 -2.03
N THR A 268 12.22 -11.91 -1.24
CA THR A 268 12.98 -12.91 -0.47
C THR A 268 12.60 -12.99 1.00
N GLY A 269 11.83 -12.01 1.50
CA GLY A 269 11.49 -11.87 2.91
C GLY A 269 12.60 -11.39 3.81
N LYS A 270 13.74 -11.01 3.24
CA LYS A 270 14.98 -10.81 3.98
C LYS A 270 15.73 -9.61 3.43
N THR A 271 16.49 -8.96 4.31
CA THR A 271 17.44 -7.91 3.95
C THR A 271 18.87 -8.40 4.28
N PRO A 272 19.53 -9.18 3.38
CA PRO A 272 20.85 -9.71 3.63
C PRO A 272 21.89 -8.64 4.04
N GLY A 273 22.70 -8.95 5.04
CA GLY A 273 23.79 -8.08 5.49
C GLY A 273 23.36 -6.73 6.08
N GLY A 274 22.06 -6.50 6.30
CA GLY A 274 21.54 -5.23 6.83
C GLY A 274 21.85 -4.03 5.93
N TYR A 275 21.85 -4.23 4.61
CA TYR A 275 22.12 -3.20 3.61
C TYR A 275 21.32 -1.92 3.88
N ARG A 276 21.96 -0.76 3.67
CA ARG A 276 21.29 0.55 3.75
C ARG A 276 21.57 1.35 2.48
N PRO A 277 20.52 1.87 1.79
CA PRO A 277 20.69 2.70 0.60
C PRO A 277 21.60 3.90 0.84
N THR A 278 21.58 4.47 2.04
CA THR A 278 22.32 5.70 2.38
C THR A 278 23.80 5.49 2.70
N TRP A 279 24.31 4.26 2.69
CA TRP A 279 25.73 4.01 2.97
C TRP A 279 26.64 4.57 1.88
N PRO A 280 27.91 4.88 2.21
CA PRO A 280 28.91 5.23 1.20
C PRO A 280 29.14 4.09 0.19
N ALA A 281 29.48 4.42 -1.06
CA ALA A 281 29.60 3.46 -2.16
C ALA A 281 30.49 2.25 -1.83
N ARG A 282 31.68 2.47 -1.26
CA ARG A 282 32.59 1.37 -0.87
C ARG A 282 31.96 0.38 0.11
N GLN A 283 31.13 0.88 1.04
CA GLN A 283 30.46 0.03 2.02
C GLN A 283 29.29 -0.73 1.37
N ARG A 284 28.52 -0.07 0.49
CA ARG A 284 27.45 -0.72 -0.30
C ARG A 284 28.03 -1.86 -1.13
N GLN A 285 29.05 -1.59 -1.93
CA GLN A 285 29.68 -2.56 -2.83
C GLN A 285 30.15 -3.81 -2.08
N ARG A 286 30.82 -3.63 -0.93
CA ARG A 286 31.27 -4.74 -0.08
C ARG A 286 30.11 -5.63 0.40
N VAL A 287 28.95 -5.03 0.74
CA VAL A 287 27.78 -5.78 1.18
C VAL A 287 27.08 -6.46 0.01
N ILE A 288 26.97 -5.79 -1.14
CA ILE A 288 26.40 -6.33 -2.38
C ILE A 288 27.17 -7.58 -2.80
N ASP A 289 28.50 -7.50 -2.90
CA ASP A 289 29.32 -8.63 -3.33
C ASP A 289 29.18 -9.83 -2.37
N ARG A 290 29.36 -9.58 -1.06
CA ARG A 290 29.39 -10.64 -0.05
C ARG A 290 28.03 -11.28 0.23
N TYR A 291 26.95 -10.50 0.26
CA TYR A 291 25.66 -10.97 0.78
C TYR A 291 24.56 -11.08 -0.27
N TYR A 292 24.73 -10.46 -1.44
CA TYR A 292 23.73 -10.51 -2.51
C TYR A 292 24.24 -11.36 -3.67
N ARG A 293 25.36 -10.97 -4.30
CA ARG A 293 25.92 -11.70 -5.46
C ARG A 293 26.35 -13.12 -5.10
N GLU A 294 27.18 -13.28 -4.08
CA GLU A 294 27.60 -14.62 -3.63
C GLU A 294 26.43 -15.54 -3.26
N ARG A 295 25.36 -14.98 -2.67
CA ARG A 295 24.19 -15.78 -2.24
C ARG A 295 23.26 -16.11 -3.40
N LEU A 296 23.13 -15.20 -4.37
CA LEU A 296 22.42 -15.47 -5.61
C LEU A 296 23.10 -16.61 -6.38
N ASP A 297 24.42 -16.55 -6.56
CA ASP A 297 25.20 -17.58 -7.26
C ASP A 297 25.09 -18.97 -6.58
N LYS A 298 25.10 -18.98 -5.24
CA LYS A 298 24.90 -20.20 -4.45
C LYS A 298 23.47 -20.74 -4.52
N GLY A 299 22.50 -19.93 -4.95
CA GLY A 299 21.07 -20.29 -4.93
C GLY A 299 20.44 -20.19 -3.54
N GLU A 300 21.00 -19.36 -2.67
CA GLU A 300 20.50 -19.12 -1.30
C GLU A 300 19.58 -17.90 -1.20
N LEU A 301 19.55 -17.07 -2.24
CA LEU A 301 18.65 -15.93 -2.36
C LEU A 301 17.41 -16.36 -3.15
N THR A 302 16.45 -16.97 -2.44
CA THR A 302 15.24 -17.54 -3.04
C THR A 302 14.00 -16.73 -2.68
N PRO A 303 12.96 -16.72 -3.53
CA PRO A 303 11.68 -16.11 -3.20
C PRO A 303 11.04 -16.74 -1.96
N GLN A 304 10.21 -15.97 -1.25
CA GLN A 304 9.32 -16.52 -0.23
C GLN A 304 8.33 -17.50 -0.88
N ARG A 305 8.03 -18.59 -0.18
CA ARG A 305 7.01 -19.57 -0.59
C ARG A 305 5.65 -19.19 -0.04
#